data_AF-A0A2D5HBI5-F1
#
_entry.id   AF-A0A2D5HBI5-F1
#
_cell.length_a   1.000
_cell.length_b   1.000
_cell.length_c   1.000
_cell.angle_alpha   90.00
_cell.angle_beta   90.00
_cell.angle_gamma   90.00
#
_symmetry.space_group_name_H-M   'P 1'
#
loop_
_entity.id
_entity.type
_entity.pdbx_description
1 polymer ?
#
loop_
_entity_poly.entity_id
_entity_poly.type
_entity_poly.pdbx_seq_one_letter_code
_entity_poly.pdbx_strand_id
1 'polypeptide(L)'
;MTAMLERYEALVATGELRSDPEQEAAAERLNRLQRELYKTASSKGLIGKLLGKKAEPPRGIYMWGGVGRGKSMLMDLFIQTLDIPEKRRVHFHAFMLEVHALLRDERKSESGDPIPPVAAAIARNVRCLAFDEMVVNNSADAMIMSRLFTHLIVNEGVTIV
;
A
#
# COMPACT_ATOMS: atom_id res chain seq x y z
N MET A 1 -19.41 -6.26 -0.20
CA MET A 1 -19.63 -5.28 -1.27
C MET A 1 -18.29 -4.65 -1.60
N THR A 2 -17.92 -4.61 -2.87
CA THR A 2 -16.63 -4.06 -3.31
C THR A 2 -16.87 -2.68 -3.87
N ALA A 3 -16.69 -1.68 -3.01
CA ALA A 3 -17.19 -0.33 -3.23
C ALA A 3 -16.35 0.50 -4.21
N MET A 4 -15.11 0.09 -4.53
CA MET A 4 -14.21 0.92 -5.35
C MET A 4 -14.73 1.09 -6.78
N LEU A 5 -14.95 -0.02 -7.50
CA LEU A 5 -15.37 0.03 -8.90
C LEU A 5 -16.80 0.59 -9.03
N GLU A 6 -17.70 0.19 -8.13
CA GLU A 6 -19.08 0.72 -8.07
C GLU A 6 -19.07 2.25 -7.86
N ARG A 7 -18.21 2.76 -6.98
CA ARG A 7 -18.09 4.21 -6.75
C ARG A 7 -17.46 4.93 -7.97
N TYR A 8 -16.49 4.31 -8.63
CA TYR A 8 -15.90 4.83 -9.88
C TYR A 8 -16.97 4.94 -10.98
N GLU A 9 -17.69 3.86 -11.25
CA GLU A 9 -18.77 3.82 -12.25
C GLU A 9 -19.86 4.84 -11.96
N ALA A 10 -20.22 5.03 -10.68
CA ALA A 10 -21.17 6.06 -10.27
C ALA A 10 -20.69 7.47 -10.62
N LEU A 11 -19.41 7.79 -10.40
CA LEU A 11 -18.85 9.10 -10.75
C LEU A 11 -18.80 9.33 -12.26
N VAL A 12 -18.57 8.28 -13.04
CA VAL A 12 -18.66 8.36 -14.52
C VAL A 12 -20.12 8.58 -14.95
N ALA A 13 -21.06 7.87 -14.34
CA ALA A 13 -22.49 7.98 -14.64
C ALA A 13 -23.08 9.36 -14.28
N THR A 14 -22.61 10.01 -13.21
CA THR A 14 -23.02 11.37 -12.84
C THR A 14 -22.34 12.46 -13.68
N GLY A 15 -21.34 12.11 -14.49
CA GLY A 15 -20.54 13.06 -15.26
C GLY A 15 -19.47 13.79 -14.47
N GLU A 16 -19.25 13.44 -13.19
CA GLU A 16 -18.15 13.97 -12.38
C GLU A 16 -16.78 13.48 -12.88
N LEU A 17 -16.73 12.29 -13.50
CA LEU A 17 -15.55 11.77 -14.18
C LEU A 17 -15.83 11.53 -15.66
N ARG A 18 -14.84 11.85 -16.49
CA ARG A 18 -14.86 11.49 -17.91
C ARG A 18 -14.41 10.04 -18.06
N SER A 19 -15.19 9.23 -18.77
CA SER A 19 -14.80 7.87 -19.13
C SER A 19 -13.46 7.86 -19.88
N ASP A 20 -12.55 7.00 -19.41
CA ASP A 20 -11.20 6.81 -19.94
C ASP A 20 -10.80 5.33 -19.75
N PRO A 21 -10.49 4.59 -20.84
CA PRO A 21 -10.16 3.16 -20.75
C PRO A 21 -8.96 2.84 -19.86
N GLU A 22 -7.95 3.72 -19.81
CA GLU A 22 -6.78 3.51 -18.95
C GLU A 22 -7.12 3.69 -17.47
N GLN A 23 -7.98 4.67 -17.17
CA GLN A 23 -8.46 4.94 -15.82
C GLN A 23 -9.35 3.79 -15.32
N GLU A 24 -10.22 3.27 -16.18
CA GLU A 24 -11.07 2.12 -15.91
C GLU A 24 -10.25 0.86 -15.63
N ALA A 25 -9.25 0.56 -16.47
CA ALA A 25 -8.37 -0.59 -16.25
C ALA A 25 -7.59 -0.50 -14.92
N ALA A 26 -7.15 0.70 -14.53
CA ALA A 26 -6.52 0.94 -13.24
C ALA A 26 -7.52 0.75 -12.08
N ALA A 27 -8.75 1.26 -12.22
CA ALA A 27 -9.82 1.09 -11.23
C ALA A 27 -10.17 -0.38 -11.01
N GLU A 28 -10.31 -1.17 -12.09
CA GLU A 28 -10.52 -2.60 -11.98
C GLU A 28 -9.37 -3.32 -11.25
N ARG A 29 -8.11 -2.94 -11.53
CA ARG A 29 -6.95 -3.55 -10.89
C ARG A 29 -6.91 -3.24 -9.39
N LEU A 30 -7.25 -2.03 -8.99
CA LEU A 30 -7.41 -1.61 -7.58
C LEU A 30 -8.57 -2.35 -6.91
N ASN A 31 -9.71 -2.51 -7.60
CA ASN A 31 -10.85 -3.29 -7.11
C ASN A 31 -10.49 -4.78 -6.89
N ARG A 32 -9.72 -5.38 -7.81
CA ARG A 32 -9.18 -6.74 -7.62
C ARG A 32 -8.28 -6.82 -6.38
N LEU A 33 -7.38 -5.84 -6.20
CA LEU A 33 -6.52 -5.79 -5.03
C LEU A 33 -7.32 -5.66 -3.72
N GLN A 34 -8.35 -4.80 -3.70
CA GLN A 34 -9.26 -4.65 -2.55
C GLN A 34 -9.90 -6.00 -2.17
N ARG A 35 -10.38 -6.78 -3.15
CA ARG A 35 -10.93 -8.12 -2.92
C ARG A 35 -9.90 -9.09 -2.31
N GLU A 36 -8.66 -9.05 -2.77
CA GLU A 36 -7.59 -9.89 -2.25
C GLU A 36 -7.17 -9.50 -0.82
N LEU A 37 -7.15 -8.20 -0.52
CA LEU A 37 -6.89 -7.68 0.84
C LEU A 37 -7.98 -8.12 1.84
N TYR A 38 -9.25 -8.18 1.42
CA TYR A 38 -10.32 -8.70 2.26
C TYR A 38 -10.22 -10.20 2.48
N LYS A 39 -9.90 -10.99 1.44
CA LYS A 39 -9.71 -12.45 1.56
C LYS A 39 -8.56 -12.82 2.51
N THR A 40 -7.48 -12.05 2.49
CA THR A 40 -6.35 -12.23 3.42
C THR A 40 -6.65 -11.75 4.84
N ALA A 41 -7.63 -10.86 5.02
CA ALA A 41 -8.09 -10.42 6.33
C ALA A 41 -8.89 -11.53 7.04
N SER A 42 -9.84 -12.14 6.31
CA SER A 42 -10.71 -13.18 6.86
C SER A 42 -9.95 -14.47 7.20
N SER A 43 -8.86 -14.78 6.49
CA SER A 43 -8.02 -15.94 6.76
C SER A 43 -7.14 -15.81 8.01
N LYS A 44 -6.96 -14.62 8.60
CA LYS A 44 -6.23 -14.44 9.87
C LYS A 44 -7.10 -14.74 11.12
N GLY A 45 -8.39 -15.06 10.95
CA GLY A 45 -9.28 -15.46 12.04
C GLY A 45 -8.92 -16.81 12.70
N LEU A 46 -9.68 -17.19 13.73
CA LEU A 46 -9.46 -18.39 14.56
C LEU A 46 -9.19 -19.69 13.75
N ILE A 47 -9.80 -19.83 12.58
CA ILE A 47 -9.67 -21.01 11.70
C ILE A 47 -8.32 -21.03 10.96
N GLY A 48 -7.79 -19.88 10.53
CA GLY A 48 -6.51 -19.82 9.82
C GLY A 48 -5.30 -20.01 10.73
N LYS A 49 -5.42 -19.68 12.03
CA LYS A 49 -4.44 -20.08 13.04
C LYS A 49 -4.39 -21.60 13.25
N LEU A 50 -5.53 -22.30 13.11
CA LEU A 50 -5.61 -23.75 13.26
C LEU A 50 -5.02 -24.52 12.08
N LEU A 51 -5.11 -23.97 10.86
CA LEU A 51 -4.65 -24.64 9.63
C LEU A 51 -3.22 -24.31 9.22
N GLY A 52 -2.49 -23.49 9.99
CA GLY A 52 -1.07 -23.18 9.78
C GLY A 52 -0.71 -22.47 8.47
N LYS A 53 -1.69 -22.21 7.58
CA LYS A 53 -1.49 -21.60 6.27
C LYS A 53 -1.70 -20.09 6.38
N LYS A 54 -0.60 -19.35 6.57
CA LYS A 54 -0.58 -17.89 6.41
C LYS A 54 -0.95 -17.58 4.96
N ALA A 55 -2.11 -16.98 4.71
CA ALA A 55 -2.47 -16.57 3.36
C ALA A 55 -1.45 -15.56 2.84
N GLU A 56 -0.94 -15.78 1.63
CA GLU A 56 0.04 -14.88 1.02
C GLU A 56 -0.59 -13.49 0.81
N PRO A 57 0.11 -12.41 1.19
CA PRO A 57 -0.35 -11.06 0.94
C PRO A 57 -0.46 -10.82 -0.58
N PRO A 58 -1.46 -10.05 -1.05
CA PRO A 58 -1.58 -9.80 -2.47
C PRO A 58 -0.44 -8.92 -2.98
N ARG A 59 -0.11 -9.12 -4.26
CA ARG A 59 0.87 -8.27 -4.95
C ARG A 59 0.33 -6.87 -5.12
N GLY A 60 1.16 -5.91 -4.73
CA GLY A 60 0.91 -4.48 -4.85
C GLY A 60 0.68 -3.99 -6.28
N ILE A 61 0.44 -2.69 -6.38
CA ILE A 61 0.23 -1.98 -7.66
C ILE A 61 1.22 -0.81 -7.69
N TYR A 62 1.77 -0.52 -8.86
CA TYR A 62 2.50 0.71 -9.11
C TYR A 62 1.79 1.45 -10.23
N MET A 63 1.10 2.54 -9.89
CA MET A 63 0.37 3.34 -10.86
C MET A 63 1.27 4.40 -11.49
N TRP A 64 1.39 4.37 -12.81
CA TRP A 64 2.18 5.33 -13.58
C TRP A 64 1.37 5.87 -14.76
N GLY A 65 1.78 7.02 -15.29
CA GLY A 65 1.10 7.69 -16.40
C GLY A 65 1.25 9.22 -16.33
N GLY A 66 0.80 9.92 -17.37
CA GLY A 66 0.93 11.38 -17.49
C GLY A 66 0.28 12.20 -16.37
N VAL A 67 0.61 13.49 -16.32
CA VAL A 67 -0.01 14.46 -15.39
C VAL A 67 -1.49 14.61 -15.71
N GLY A 68 -2.34 14.73 -14.69
CA GLY A 68 -3.78 14.95 -14.87
C GLY A 68 -4.60 13.73 -15.30
N ARG A 69 -4.04 12.52 -15.29
CA ARG A 69 -4.73 11.28 -15.72
C ARG A 69 -5.59 10.60 -14.63
N GLY A 70 -5.74 11.24 -13.46
CA GLY A 70 -6.61 10.73 -12.39
C GLY A 70 -5.97 9.76 -11.39
N LYS A 71 -4.63 9.59 -11.40
CA LYS A 71 -3.92 8.67 -10.49
C LYS A 71 -4.21 8.95 -9.00
N SER A 72 -4.08 10.20 -8.57
CA SER A 72 -4.35 10.59 -7.18
C SER A 72 -5.82 10.40 -6.80
N MET A 73 -6.74 10.69 -7.72
CA MET A 73 -8.17 10.44 -7.52
C MET A 73 -8.48 8.95 -7.37
N LEU A 74 -7.91 8.08 -8.22
CA LEU A 74 -8.06 6.63 -8.07
C LEU A 74 -7.48 6.12 -6.74
N MET A 75 -6.37 6.70 -6.28
CA MET A 75 -5.81 6.41 -4.97
C MET A 75 -6.73 6.88 -3.82
N ASP A 76 -7.32 8.08 -3.93
CA ASP A 76 -8.35 8.59 -3.00
C ASP A 76 -9.50 7.59 -2.90
N LEU A 77 -10.03 7.19 -4.05
CA LEU A 77 -11.17 6.29 -4.15
C LEU A 77 -10.87 4.93 -3.55
N PHE A 78 -9.71 4.36 -3.87
CA PHE A 78 -9.26 3.09 -3.31
C PHE A 78 -9.16 3.15 -1.79
N ILE A 79 -8.51 4.18 -1.23
CA ILE A 79 -8.33 4.30 0.21
C ILE A 79 -9.64 4.59 0.94
N GLN A 80 -10.53 5.41 0.38
CA GLN A 80 -11.84 5.69 0.96
C GLN A 80 -12.71 4.43 1.02
N THR A 81 -12.66 3.59 -0.02
CA THR A 81 -13.53 2.41 -0.15
C THR A 81 -12.93 1.13 0.46
N LEU A 82 -11.62 1.10 0.72
CA LEU A 82 -10.95 -0.03 1.36
C LEU A 82 -11.30 -0.09 2.85
N ASP A 83 -12.24 -0.93 3.23
CA ASP A 83 -12.72 -1.08 4.61
C ASP A 83 -11.83 -2.06 5.42
N ILE A 84 -10.58 -1.65 5.64
CA ILE A 84 -9.69 -2.26 6.64
C ILE A 84 -9.10 -1.15 7.52
N PRO A 85 -8.94 -1.40 8.83
CA PRO A 85 -8.31 -0.41 9.72
C PRO A 85 -6.81 -0.30 9.46
N GLU A 86 -6.15 -1.37 8.99
CA GLU A 86 -4.71 -1.40 8.75
C GLU A 86 -4.30 -0.83 7.38
N LYS A 87 -4.98 0.24 6.93
CA LYS A 87 -4.60 0.99 5.73
C LYS A 87 -3.92 2.29 6.13
N ARG A 88 -2.86 2.64 5.40
CA ARG A 88 -2.14 3.89 5.58
C ARG A 88 -1.89 4.52 4.23
N ARG A 89 -2.22 5.79 4.10
CA ARG A 89 -1.87 6.61 2.93
C ARG A 89 -0.92 7.73 3.34
N VAL A 90 0.13 7.96 2.56
CA VAL A 90 1.15 8.95 2.89
C VAL A 90 1.89 9.42 1.62
N HIS A 91 2.29 10.69 1.58
CA HIS A 91 3.22 11.16 0.56
C HIS A 91 4.60 10.51 0.75
N PHE A 92 5.22 10.06 -0.33
CA PHE A 92 6.47 9.31 -0.25
C PHE A 92 7.60 10.06 0.48
N HIS A 93 7.73 11.37 0.25
CA HIS A 93 8.75 12.19 0.94
C HIS A 93 8.53 12.22 2.47
N ALA A 94 7.30 12.41 2.93
CA ALA A 94 6.96 12.40 4.35
C ALA A 94 7.24 11.04 4.99
N PHE A 95 6.96 9.95 4.26
CA PHE A 95 7.30 8.61 4.71
C PHE A 95 8.82 8.41 4.85
N MET A 96 9.61 8.88 3.89
CA MET A 96 11.07 8.76 3.99
C MET A 96 11.64 9.53 5.18
N LEU A 97 11.09 10.71 5.53
CA LEU A 97 11.48 11.44 6.74
C LEU A 97 11.23 10.64 8.03
N GLU A 98 10.09 9.96 8.11
CA GLU A 98 9.77 9.06 9.23
C GLU A 98 10.71 7.86 9.27
N VAL A 99 10.95 7.20 8.13
CA VAL A 99 11.90 6.09 8.03
C VAL A 99 13.28 6.51 8.51
N HIS A 100 13.76 7.68 8.09
CA HIS A 100 15.05 8.22 8.55
C HIS A 100 15.08 8.48 10.04
N ALA A 101 13.98 8.93 10.64
CA ALA A 101 13.87 9.10 12.09
C ALA A 101 13.95 7.75 12.82
N LEU A 102 13.15 6.77 12.39
CA LEU A 102 13.16 5.41 12.94
C LEU A 102 14.53 4.76 12.83
N LEU A 103 15.21 4.91 11.69
CA LEU A 103 16.57 4.39 11.49
C LEU A 103 17.60 5.05 12.41
N ARG A 104 17.48 6.36 12.68
CA ARG A 104 18.37 7.04 13.63
C ARG A 104 18.18 6.53 15.05
N ASP A 105 16.95 6.25 15.44
CA ASP A 105 16.65 5.75 16.78
C ASP A 105 17.07 4.29 16.95
N GLU A 106 16.78 3.41 15.99
CA GLU A 106 17.22 2.00 16.01
C GLU A 106 18.74 1.85 15.95
N ARG A 107 19.48 2.81 15.37
CA ARG A 107 20.95 2.76 15.40
C ARG A 107 21.54 3.01 16.80
N LYS A 108 20.76 3.55 17.75
CA LYS A 108 21.22 3.78 19.12
C LYS A 108 21.29 2.50 19.96
N SER A 109 20.56 1.44 19.57
CA SER A 109 20.54 0.17 20.31
C SER A 109 21.69 -0.78 19.96
N GLU A 110 22.61 -0.41 19.04
CA GLU A 110 23.76 -1.22 18.59
C GLU A 110 23.40 -2.64 18.10
N SER A 111 22.13 -2.88 17.75
CA SER A 111 21.57 -4.21 17.43
C SER A 111 21.85 -4.69 16.00
N GLY A 112 22.82 -4.09 15.31
CA GLY A 112 23.18 -4.43 13.93
C GLY A 112 22.35 -3.69 12.89
N ASP A 113 21.83 -4.42 11.90
CA ASP A 113 21.09 -3.83 10.78
C ASP A 113 19.74 -3.23 11.23
N PRO A 114 19.52 -1.91 11.09
CA PRO A 114 18.32 -1.27 11.61
C PRO A 114 17.10 -1.41 10.67
N ILE A 115 17.26 -1.93 9.44
CA ILE A 115 16.14 -2.00 8.47
C ILE A 115 15.04 -2.99 8.90
N PRO A 116 15.35 -4.25 9.27
CA PRO A 116 14.33 -5.20 9.72
C PRO A 116 13.47 -4.70 10.89
N PRO A 117 14.03 -4.17 12.00
CA PRO A 117 13.20 -3.69 13.11
C PRO A 117 12.36 -2.47 12.72
N VAL A 118 12.87 -1.56 11.88
CA VAL A 118 12.09 -0.45 11.33
C VAL A 118 10.93 -0.96 10.46
N ALA A 119 11.15 -1.94 9.59
CA ALA A 119 10.11 -2.54 8.76
C ALA A 119 9.01 -3.17 9.63
N ALA A 120 9.39 -3.96 10.63
CA ALA A 120 8.48 -4.57 11.59
C ALA A 120 7.68 -3.49 12.35
N ALA A 121 8.34 -2.42 12.79
CA ALA A 121 7.72 -1.32 13.50
C ALA A 121 6.63 -0.61 12.67
N ILE A 122 6.91 -0.36 11.39
CA ILE A 122 5.95 0.22 10.42
C ILE A 122 4.79 -0.74 10.19
N ALA A 123 5.08 -2.04 10.03
CA ALA A 123 4.08 -3.05 9.67
C ALA A 123 3.11 -3.42 10.81
N ARG A 124 3.43 -3.09 12.07
CA ARG A 124 2.60 -3.46 13.25
C ARG A 124 1.11 -3.21 13.07
N ASN A 125 0.74 -2.09 12.46
CA ASN A 125 -0.66 -1.69 12.24
C ASN A 125 -0.94 -1.32 10.77
N VAL A 126 -0.12 -1.81 9.84
CA VAL A 126 -0.25 -1.49 8.41
C VAL A 126 -0.18 -2.77 7.60
N ARG A 127 -1.24 -3.03 6.84
CA ARG A 127 -1.34 -4.11 5.84
C ARG A 127 -1.36 -3.58 4.42
N CYS A 128 -1.89 -2.37 4.22
CA CYS A 128 -1.90 -1.68 2.93
C CYS A 128 -1.25 -0.32 3.11
N LEU A 129 -0.10 -0.10 2.45
CA LEU A 129 0.61 1.16 2.44
C LEU A 129 0.50 1.79 1.05
N ALA A 130 -0.30 2.84 0.95
CA ALA A 130 -0.52 3.58 -0.29
C ALA A 130 0.32 4.84 -0.33
N PHE A 131 1.09 5.02 -1.39
CA PHE A 131 1.93 6.19 -1.58
C PHE A 131 1.34 7.16 -2.59
N ASP A 132 1.33 8.44 -2.23
CA ASP A 132 1.20 9.52 -3.19
C ASP A 132 2.61 9.99 -3.61
N GLU A 133 2.75 10.35 -4.89
CA GLU A 133 3.92 11.05 -5.43
C GLU A 133 5.25 10.33 -5.13
N MET A 134 5.35 9.05 -5.49
CA MET A 134 6.58 8.29 -5.34
C MET A 134 7.69 8.83 -6.25
N VAL A 135 8.58 9.63 -5.67
CA VAL A 135 9.76 10.19 -6.34
C VAL A 135 10.98 9.96 -5.46
N VAL A 136 11.97 9.25 -6.00
CA VAL A 136 13.26 9.00 -5.33
C VAL A 136 14.30 9.92 -5.93
N ASN A 137 14.74 10.93 -5.17
CA ASN A 137 15.63 11.98 -5.66
C ASN A 137 17.12 11.73 -5.38
N ASN A 138 17.46 10.77 -4.51
CA ASN A 138 18.86 10.48 -4.19
C ASN A 138 19.12 8.97 -4.09
N SER A 139 20.37 8.57 -4.35
CA SER A 139 20.78 7.16 -4.41
C SER A 139 20.80 6.48 -3.04
N ALA A 140 21.04 7.22 -1.96
CA ALA A 140 21.06 6.69 -0.60
C ALA A 140 19.65 6.24 -0.16
N ASP A 141 18.63 7.05 -0.44
CA ASP A 141 17.22 6.75 -0.23
C ASP A 141 16.80 5.54 -1.05
N ALA A 142 17.28 5.42 -2.30
CA ALA A 142 17.02 4.25 -3.12
C ALA A 142 17.56 2.96 -2.49
N MET A 143 18.78 3.00 -1.91
CA MET A 143 19.39 1.86 -1.22
C MET A 143 18.60 1.47 0.03
N ILE A 144 18.15 2.45 0.83
CA ILE A 144 17.30 2.21 2.00
C ILE A 144 15.95 1.63 1.57
N MET A 145 15.31 2.24 0.58
CA MET A 145 13.98 1.87 0.11
C MET A 145 13.94 0.44 -0.41
N SER A 146 14.92 0.04 -1.24
CA SER A 146 14.97 -1.32 -1.79
C SER A 146 14.94 -2.38 -0.68
N ARG A 147 15.76 -2.17 0.37
CA ARG A 147 15.85 -3.08 1.51
C ARG A 147 14.58 -3.01 2.37
N LEU A 148 14.11 -1.81 2.69
CA LEU A 148 12.91 -1.60 3.50
C LEU A 148 11.67 -2.21 2.85
N PHE A 149 11.44 -1.95 1.56
CA PHE A 149 10.29 -2.48 0.82
C PHE A 149 10.36 -4.00 0.69
N THR A 150 11.56 -4.55 0.49
CA THR A 150 11.76 -6.00 0.53
C THR A 150 11.29 -6.58 1.86
N HIS A 151 11.72 -5.99 2.99
CA HIS A 151 11.28 -6.45 4.31
C HIS A 151 9.77 -6.27 4.54
N LEU A 152 9.22 -5.10 4.18
CA LEU A 152 7.79 -4.82 4.31
C LEU A 152 6.95 -5.84 3.50
N ILE A 153 7.33 -6.12 2.25
CA ILE A 153 6.55 -6.99 1.36
C ILE A 153 6.77 -8.47 1.71
N VAL A 154 8.03 -8.90 1.85
CA VAL A 154 8.38 -10.33 1.93
C VAL A 154 8.27 -10.86 3.35
N ASN A 155 8.74 -10.11 4.35
CA ASN A 155 8.76 -10.57 5.74
C ASN A 155 7.47 -10.21 6.47
N GLU A 156 7.06 -8.94 6.36
CA GLU A 156 5.91 -8.42 7.11
C GLU A 156 4.56 -8.62 6.40
N GLY A 157 4.60 -8.81 5.08
CA GLY A 157 3.42 -9.03 4.26
C GLY A 157 2.54 -7.79 4.08
N VAL A 158 3.18 -6.63 4.00
CA VAL A 158 2.57 -5.35 3.65
C VAL A 158 2.40 -5.26 2.13
N THR A 159 1.18 -4.98 1.69
CA THR A 159 0.89 -4.65 0.30
C THR A 159 1.15 -3.16 0.07
N ILE A 160 1.96 -2.83 -0.95
CA ILE A 160 2.28 -1.45 -1.32
C ILE A 160 1.49 -1.06 -2.59
N VAL A 161 0.92 0.15 -2.60
CA VAL A 161 0.11 0.70 -3.70
C VAL A 161 0.63 2.08 -4.09
#